data_AF-A0A9E3H643-F1
#
_entry.id   AF-A0A9E3H643-F1
#
_cell.length_a   1.000
_cell.length_b   1.000
_cell.length_c   1.000
_cell.angle_alpha   90.00
_cell.angle_beta   90.00
_cell.angle_gamma   90.00
#
_symmetry.space_group_name_H-M   'P 1'
#
loop_
_entity.id
_entity.type
_entity.pdbx_description
1 polymer ?
#
loop_
_entity_poly.entity_id
_entity_poly.type
_entity_poly.pdbx_seq_one_letter_code
_entity_poly.pdbx_strand_id
1 'polypeptide(L)'
;MEIYLVFVDAVRNSNKFWSAKVSGSNLTVEWGRVGYCSQKKVHHLSSYGQAVSKYHSLVAQKKMKGYQASHPQIDSTRSVSEITRAINLLNILRPYVANRNFDDKYLQTLNEYLKIIPTPLGMQIDPSRVYQSAADVDHQRELLNSLLPSQALPNNKMSRPRVPPRGGTLINPWTKPKYI
;
A
#
# COMPACT_ATOMS: atom_id res chain seq x y z
N MET A 1 16.02 2.74 -15.32
CA MET A 1 14.96 3.74 -15.01
C MET A 1 13.63 3.16 -15.42
N GLU A 2 12.66 3.15 -14.52
CA GLU A 2 11.31 2.65 -14.78
C GLU A 2 10.26 3.42 -13.97
N ILE A 3 9.02 3.39 -14.44
CA ILE A 3 7.87 3.99 -13.77
C ILE A 3 6.61 3.20 -14.10
N TYR A 4 5.71 3.16 -13.13
CA TYR A 4 4.35 2.67 -13.31
C TYR A 4 3.39 3.81 -12.98
N LEU A 5 2.45 4.06 -13.89
CA LEU A 5 1.46 5.12 -13.79
C LEU A 5 0.06 4.53 -13.89
N VAL A 6 -0.87 5.10 -13.13
CA VAL A 6 -2.27 4.66 -13.10
C VAL A 6 -3.19 5.84 -13.33
N PHE A 7 -4.26 5.59 -14.07
CA PHE A 7 -5.37 6.51 -14.27
C PHE A 7 -6.66 5.81 -13.88
N VAL A 8 -7.36 6.37 -12.90
CA VAL A 8 -8.63 5.85 -12.40
C VAL A 8 -9.70 6.93 -12.46
N ASP A 9 -10.83 6.54 -13.03
CA ASP A 9 -12.12 7.22 -12.96
C ASP A 9 -13.19 6.13 -13.02
N ALA A 10 -13.63 5.67 -11.85
CA ALA A 10 -14.58 4.57 -11.71
C ALA A 10 -15.95 4.90 -12.35
N VAL A 11 -16.36 6.17 -12.31
CA VAL A 11 -17.62 6.64 -12.92
C VAL A 11 -17.54 6.55 -14.45
N ARG A 12 -16.39 6.93 -15.04
CA ARG A 12 -16.15 6.84 -16.48
C ARG A 12 -15.50 5.51 -16.91
N ASN A 13 -15.68 4.45 -16.12
CA ASN A 13 -15.19 3.10 -16.38
C ASN A 13 -13.70 3.02 -16.80
N SER A 14 -12.88 3.85 -16.17
CA SER A 14 -11.44 3.91 -16.41
C SER A 14 -10.66 3.37 -15.22
N ASN A 15 -9.92 2.30 -15.45
CA ASN A 15 -8.93 1.75 -14.55
C ASN A 15 -7.77 1.24 -15.40
N LYS A 16 -6.86 2.14 -15.73
CA LYS A 16 -5.83 1.95 -16.74
C LYS A 16 -4.46 2.12 -16.13
N PHE A 17 -3.51 1.36 -16.63
CA PHE A 17 -2.10 1.57 -16.33
C PHE A 17 -1.30 1.92 -17.57
N TRP A 18 -0.16 2.53 -17.33
CA TRP A 18 0.88 2.75 -18.30
C TRP A 18 2.22 2.64 -17.58
N SER A 19 3.16 1.89 -18.12
CA SER A 19 4.52 1.78 -17.59
C SER A 19 5.55 2.06 -18.66
N ALA A 20 6.74 2.44 -18.22
CA ALA A 20 7.88 2.62 -19.10
C ALA A 20 9.16 2.18 -18.43
N LYS A 21 10.07 1.60 -19.22
CA LYS A 21 11.38 1.14 -18.78
C LYS A 21 12.42 1.44 -19.84
N VAL A 22 13.49 2.12 -19.44
CA VAL A 22 14.68 2.35 -20.28
C VAL A 22 15.70 1.24 -20.02
N SER A 23 16.24 0.67 -21.09
CA SER A 23 17.29 -0.35 -21.05
C SER A 23 18.25 -0.13 -22.23
N GLY A 24 19.44 0.41 -21.94
CA GLY A 24 20.36 0.88 -22.99
C GLY A 24 19.72 1.98 -23.85
N SER A 25 19.83 1.86 -25.18
CA SER A 25 19.19 2.80 -26.10
C SER A 25 17.71 2.49 -26.38
N ASN A 26 17.13 1.49 -25.71
CA ASN A 26 15.73 1.10 -25.91
C ASN A 26 14.84 1.67 -24.80
N LEU A 27 13.66 2.16 -25.21
CA LEU A 27 12.57 2.52 -24.31
C LEU A 27 11.39 1.58 -24.56
N THR A 28 11.10 0.72 -23.58
CA THR A 28 9.91 -0.12 -23.59
C THR A 28 8.78 0.60 -22.89
N VAL A 29 7.62 0.66 -23.52
CA VAL A 29 6.38 1.16 -22.92
C VAL A 29 5.32 0.06 -22.95
N GLU A 30 4.52 -0.02 -21.91
CA GLU A 30 3.46 -1.02 -21.76
C GLU A 30 2.20 -0.34 -21.20
N TRP A 31 1.02 -0.76 -21.64
CA TRP A 31 -0.24 -0.16 -21.19
C TRP A 31 -1.40 -1.12 -21.31
N GLY A 32 -2.43 -0.90 -20.51
CA GLY A 32 -3.61 -1.75 -20.51
C GLY A 32 -4.60 -1.37 -19.42
N ARG A 33 -5.59 -2.22 -19.22
CA ARG A 33 -6.44 -2.20 -18.02
C ARG A 33 -5.70 -2.92 -16.89
N VAL A 34 -5.84 -2.42 -15.66
CA VAL A 34 -5.22 -3.06 -14.50
C VAL A 34 -5.79 -4.48 -14.33
N GLY A 35 -4.91 -5.47 -14.24
CA GLY A 35 -5.27 -6.90 -14.12
C GLY A 35 -5.57 -7.63 -15.43
N TYR A 36 -5.31 -7.02 -16.59
CA TYR A 36 -5.55 -7.62 -17.91
C TYR A 36 -4.29 -7.69 -18.77
N CYS A 37 -4.36 -8.46 -19.85
CA CYS A 37 -3.31 -8.51 -20.87
C CYS A 37 -2.96 -7.10 -21.36
N SER A 38 -1.67 -6.81 -21.38
CA SER A 38 -1.14 -5.52 -21.76
C SER A 38 -0.79 -5.46 -23.23
N GLN A 39 -0.70 -4.24 -23.74
CA GLN A 39 -0.05 -3.94 -24.99
C GLN A 39 1.35 -3.40 -24.70
N LYS A 40 2.30 -3.70 -25.59
CA LYS A 40 3.70 -3.33 -25.43
C LYS A 40 4.24 -2.73 -26.72
N LYS A 41 5.08 -1.71 -26.59
CA LYS A 41 5.85 -1.14 -27.69
C LYS A 41 7.28 -0.87 -27.25
N VAL A 42 8.23 -1.28 -28.08
CA VAL A 42 9.64 -0.96 -27.90
C VAL A 42 9.99 0.16 -28.88
N HIS A 43 10.53 1.24 -28.35
CA HIS A 43 11.17 2.29 -29.13
C HIS A 43 12.66 2.01 -29.16
N HIS A 44 13.22 1.83 -30.35
CA HIS A 44 14.66 1.77 -30.58
C HIS A 44 15.16 3.18 -30.86
N LEU A 45 16.07 3.67 -30.01
CA LEU A 45 16.69 4.99 -30.16
C LEU A 45 18.19 4.79 -30.43
N SER A 46 18.87 5.85 -30.87
CA SER A 46 20.30 5.81 -31.21
C SER A 46 21.22 5.87 -29.99
N SER A 47 20.73 6.32 -28.82
CA SER A 47 21.54 6.39 -27.60
C SER A 47 20.69 6.30 -26.33
N TYR A 48 21.34 5.99 -25.21
CA TYR A 48 20.72 6.03 -23.87
C TYR A 48 20.15 7.41 -23.56
N GLY A 49 20.88 8.49 -23.87
CA GLY A 49 20.42 9.86 -23.65
C GLY A 49 19.11 10.19 -24.39
N GLN A 50 18.96 9.72 -25.63
CA GLN A 50 17.72 9.89 -26.38
C GLN A 50 16.56 9.05 -25.79
N ALA A 51 16.85 7.83 -25.34
CA ALA A 51 15.85 6.99 -24.66
C ALA A 51 15.35 7.64 -23.36
N VAL A 52 16.25 8.22 -22.56
CA VAL A 52 15.93 8.95 -21.33
C VAL A 52 15.12 10.22 -21.62
N SER A 53 15.53 11.02 -22.61
CA SER A 53 14.79 12.24 -23.00
C SER A 53 13.35 11.89 -23.42
N LYS A 54 13.19 10.90 -24.31
CA LYS A 54 11.87 10.43 -24.75
C LYS A 54 11.03 9.87 -23.60
N TYR A 55 11.65 9.14 -22.68
CA TYR A 55 10.99 8.65 -21.47
C TYR A 55 10.39 9.81 -20.67
N HIS A 56 11.17 10.86 -20.37
CA HIS A 56 10.67 11.99 -19.59
C HIS A 56 9.56 12.73 -20.31
N SER A 57 9.66 12.92 -21.64
CA SER A 57 8.59 13.53 -22.43
C SER A 57 7.28 12.73 -22.34
N LEU A 58 7.34 11.40 -22.49
CA LEU A 58 6.14 10.56 -22.40
C LEU A 58 5.55 10.55 -20.99
N VAL A 59 6.39 10.48 -19.96
CA VAL A 59 5.94 10.54 -18.56
C VAL A 59 5.25 11.87 -18.27
N ALA A 60 5.83 13.00 -18.69
CA ALA A 60 5.21 14.31 -18.50
C ALA A 60 3.86 14.40 -19.22
N GLN A 61 3.77 13.93 -20.47
CA GLN A 61 2.50 13.88 -21.20
C GLN A 61 1.44 13.03 -20.52
N LYS A 62 1.81 11.88 -19.94
CA LYS A 62 0.87 11.04 -19.19
C LYS A 62 0.41 11.70 -17.89
N LYS A 63 1.33 12.32 -17.15
CA LYS A 63 1.00 13.08 -15.93
C LYS A 63 0.05 14.25 -16.22
N MET A 64 0.25 14.98 -17.31
CA MET A 64 -0.69 16.03 -17.76
C MET A 64 -2.09 15.49 -18.07
N LYS A 65 -2.21 14.22 -18.48
CA LYS A 65 -3.49 13.54 -18.72
C LYS A 65 -4.13 12.98 -17.44
N GLY A 66 -3.56 13.29 -16.27
CA GLY A 66 -4.09 12.86 -14.97
C GLY A 66 -3.61 11.48 -14.51
N TYR A 67 -2.65 10.85 -15.20
CA TYR A 67 -2.01 9.66 -14.68
C TYR A 67 -1.14 10.00 -13.46
N GLN A 68 -1.21 9.18 -12.42
CA GLN A 68 -0.41 9.34 -11.20
C GLN A 68 0.58 8.19 -11.04
N ALA A 69 1.72 8.47 -10.40
CA ALA A 69 2.70 7.44 -10.10
C ALA A 69 2.11 6.44 -9.08
N SER A 70 2.39 5.16 -9.30
CA SER A 70 1.92 4.06 -8.47
C SER A 70 2.88 2.88 -8.60
N HIS A 71 2.51 1.74 -8.03
CA HIS A 71 3.27 0.50 -8.15
C HIS A 71 2.36 -0.62 -8.69
N PRO A 72 2.87 -1.55 -9.51
CA PRO A 72 2.06 -2.62 -10.06
C PRO A 72 1.64 -3.68 -9.02
N GLN A 73 2.43 -3.86 -7.96
CA GLN A 73 2.27 -4.95 -7.00
C GLN A 73 2.06 -4.41 -5.58
N ILE A 74 1.23 -5.12 -4.81
CA ILE A 74 1.05 -4.90 -3.38
C ILE A 74 2.13 -5.67 -2.62
N ASP A 75 3.27 -5.02 -2.41
CA ASP A 75 4.42 -5.60 -1.72
C ASP A 75 5.04 -4.62 -0.71
N SER A 76 6.03 -5.14 0.04
CA SER A 76 6.77 -4.42 1.08
C SER A 76 7.70 -3.32 0.54
N THR A 77 7.87 -3.20 -0.78
CA THR A 77 8.71 -2.16 -1.40
C THR A 77 7.99 -0.82 -1.53
N ARG A 78 6.66 -0.82 -1.36
CA ARG A 78 5.85 0.40 -1.30
C ARG A 78 6.21 1.25 -0.08
N SER A 79 6.07 2.57 -0.23
CA SER A 79 6.33 3.46 0.89
C SER A 79 5.29 3.30 2.00
N VAL A 80 5.76 3.33 3.25
CA VAL A 80 4.90 3.30 4.45
C VAL A 80 3.83 4.39 4.41
N SER A 81 4.14 5.57 3.86
CA SER A 81 3.21 6.69 3.73
C SER A 81 2.08 6.41 2.72
N GLU A 82 2.37 5.77 1.59
CA GLU A 82 1.34 5.34 0.63
C GLU A 82 0.42 4.27 1.23
N ILE A 83 0.99 3.27 1.92
CA ILE A 83 0.21 2.21 2.57
C ILE A 83 -0.70 2.81 3.65
N THR A 84 -0.16 3.69 4.50
CA THR A 84 -0.92 4.39 5.54
C THR A 84 -2.04 5.25 4.94
N ARG A 85 -1.77 5.97 3.84
CA ARG A 85 -2.79 6.75 3.12
C ARG A 85 -3.89 5.85 2.56
N ALA A 86 -3.54 4.70 1.97
CA ALA A 86 -4.51 3.75 1.45
C ALA A 86 -5.40 3.17 2.57
N ILE A 87 -4.83 2.83 3.73
CA ILE A 87 -5.58 2.38 4.91
C ILE A 87 -6.57 3.46 5.38
N ASN A 88 -6.13 4.72 5.43
CA ASN A 88 -7.01 5.83 5.81
C ASN A 88 -8.18 6.01 4.84
N LEU A 89 -7.95 5.86 3.53
CA LEU A 89 -9.02 5.90 2.54
C LEU A 89 -10.01 4.74 2.73
N LEU A 90 -9.53 3.53 3.05
CA LEU A 90 -10.40 2.39 3.38
C LEU A 90 -11.22 2.65 4.65
N ASN A 91 -10.65 3.29 5.68
CA ASN A 91 -11.40 3.69 6.87
C ASN A 91 -12.56 4.63 6.52
N ILE A 92 -12.33 5.56 5.57
CA ILE A 92 -13.37 6.48 5.08
C ILE A 92 -14.42 5.72 4.26
N LEU A 93 -14.02 4.77 3.41
CA LEU A 93 -14.94 3.98 2.57
C LEU A 93 -15.84 3.04 3.37
N ARG A 94 -15.34 2.47 4.47
CA ARG A 94 -16.04 1.46 5.27
C ARG A 94 -17.49 1.82 5.64
N PRO A 95 -17.80 2.99 6.24
CA PRO A 95 -19.18 3.36 6.56
C PRO A 95 -20.08 3.54 5.34
N TYR A 96 -19.54 4.02 4.21
CA TYR A 96 -20.30 4.13 2.95
C TYR A 96 -20.73 2.76 2.43
N VAL A 97 -19.81 1.79 2.43
CA VAL A 97 -20.10 0.40 2.03
C VAL A 97 -21.11 -0.24 2.98
N ALA A 98 -20.94 -0.07 4.30
CA ALA A 98 -21.85 -0.62 5.31
C ALA A 98 -23.29 -0.10 5.15
N ASN A 99 -23.44 1.19 4.86
CA ASN A 99 -24.74 1.85 4.69
C ASN A 99 -25.27 1.80 3.25
N ARG A 100 -24.54 1.16 2.33
CA ARG A 100 -24.80 1.18 0.87
C ARG A 100 -25.01 2.58 0.30
N ASN A 101 -24.28 3.57 0.83
CA ASN A 101 -24.27 4.93 0.31
C ASN A 101 -23.10 5.10 -0.67
N PHE A 102 -23.40 5.19 -1.97
CA PHE A 102 -22.40 5.32 -3.04
C PHE A 102 -22.43 6.71 -3.68
N ASP A 103 -22.48 7.75 -2.84
CA ASP A 103 -22.47 9.15 -3.27
C ASP A 103 -21.13 9.58 -3.91
N ASP A 104 -21.08 10.83 -4.36
CA ASP A 104 -19.89 11.41 -5.00
C ASP A 104 -18.65 11.36 -4.10
N LYS A 105 -18.83 11.44 -2.78
CA LYS A 105 -17.72 11.39 -1.82
C LYS A 105 -17.18 9.97 -1.69
N TYR A 106 -18.04 8.96 -1.70
CA TYR A 106 -17.61 7.56 -1.84
C TYR A 106 -16.79 7.38 -3.13
N LEU A 107 -17.33 7.82 -4.27
CA LEU A 107 -16.71 7.66 -5.58
C LEU A 107 -15.34 8.36 -5.66
N GLN A 108 -15.23 9.57 -5.12
CA GLN A 108 -13.98 10.31 -5.05
C GLN A 108 -12.95 9.59 -4.16
N THR A 109 -13.39 9.11 -2.99
CA THR A 109 -12.52 8.37 -2.06
C THR A 109 -12.03 7.06 -2.68
N LEU A 110 -12.92 6.34 -3.39
CA LEU A 110 -12.59 5.10 -4.09
C LEU A 110 -11.58 5.35 -5.21
N ASN A 111 -11.77 6.41 -6.00
CA ASN A 111 -10.82 6.78 -7.05
C ASN A 111 -9.44 7.11 -6.48
N GLU A 112 -9.36 7.86 -5.37
CA GLU A 112 -8.08 8.14 -4.71
C GLU A 112 -7.41 6.88 -4.18
N TYR A 113 -8.18 5.94 -3.62
CA TYR A 113 -7.66 4.67 -3.15
C TYR A 113 -7.06 3.85 -4.29
N LEU A 114 -7.80 3.70 -5.40
CA LEU A 114 -7.39 2.89 -6.54
C LEU A 114 -6.18 3.45 -7.30
N LYS A 115 -5.91 4.76 -7.19
CA LYS A 115 -4.67 5.36 -7.71
C LYS A 115 -3.43 4.88 -6.94
N ILE A 116 -3.58 4.67 -5.63
CA ILE A 116 -2.50 4.19 -4.77
C ILE A 116 -2.35 2.68 -4.89
N ILE A 117 -3.47 1.95 -4.83
CA ILE A 117 -3.54 0.49 -4.89
C ILE A 117 -4.28 0.08 -6.16
N PRO A 118 -3.56 -0.24 -7.25
CA PRO A 118 -4.20 -0.63 -8.50
C PRO A 118 -4.84 -2.01 -8.35
N THR A 119 -6.16 -2.03 -8.28
CA THR A 119 -6.94 -3.27 -8.13
C THR A 119 -7.59 -3.66 -9.46
N PRO A 120 -7.58 -4.94 -9.86
CA PRO A 120 -8.37 -5.41 -11.00
C PRO A 120 -9.88 -5.28 -10.71
N LEU A 121 -10.61 -4.53 -11.55
CA LEU A 121 -12.04 -4.23 -11.32
C LEU A 121 -12.97 -4.71 -12.44
N GLY A 122 -12.49 -5.58 -13.33
CA GLY A 122 -13.29 -6.00 -14.46
C GLY A 122 -13.24 -5.05 -15.68
N MET A 123 -13.98 -5.43 -16.72
CA MET A 123 -14.15 -4.63 -17.94
C MET A 123 -15.18 -3.49 -17.78
N GLN A 124 -16.20 -3.71 -16.96
CA GLN A 124 -17.15 -2.69 -16.53
C GLN A 124 -17.00 -2.52 -15.02
N ILE A 125 -16.62 -1.31 -14.62
CA ILE A 125 -16.49 -0.96 -13.21
C ILE A 125 -17.88 -0.60 -12.69
N ASP A 126 -18.35 -1.38 -11.72
CA ASP A 126 -19.46 -1.02 -10.86
C ASP A 126 -18.88 -0.62 -9.49
N PRO A 127 -18.83 0.68 -9.15
CA PRO A 127 -18.28 1.15 -7.89
C PRO A 127 -18.92 0.46 -6.67
N SER A 128 -20.22 0.16 -6.73
CA SER A 128 -20.96 -0.45 -5.63
C SER A 128 -20.60 -1.91 -5.37
N ARG A 129 -19.87 -2.54 -6.30
CA ARG A 129 -19.45 -3.95 -6.24
C ARG A 129 -17.96 -4.11 -5.99
N VAL A 130 -17.20 -3.02 -5.91
CA VAL A 130 -15.77 -3.08 -5.59
C VAL A 130 -15.55 -3.63 -4.19
N TYR A 131 -16.37 -3.18 -3.23
CA TYR A 131 -16.50 -3.78 -1.91
C TYR A 131 -17.98 -4.03 -1.67
N GLN A 132 -18.37 -5.29 -1.52
CA GLN A 132 -19.77 -5.70 -1.35
C GLN A 132 -20.21 -5.61 0.11
N SER A 133 -19.25 -5.71 1.05
CA SER A 133 -19.48 -5.65 2.48
C SER A 133 -18.41 -4.86 3.22
N ALA A 134 -18.73 -4.43 4.45
CA ALA A 134 -17.73 -3.82 5.34
C ALA A 134 -16.59 -4.80 5.69
N ALA A 135 -16.87 -6.11 5.69
CA ALA A 135 -15.87 -7.14 5.91
C ALA A 135 -14.83 -7.19 4.78
N ASP A 136 -15.25 -6.93 3.53
CA ASP A 136 -14.31 -6.87 2.38
C ASP A 136 -13.32 -5.72 2.55
N VAL A 137 -13.82 -4.57 3.04
CA VAL A 137 -13.00 -3.40 3.34
C VAL A 137 -12.03 -3.71 4.49
N ASP A 138 -12.51 -4.37 5.55
CA ASP A 138 -11.69 -4.76 6.70
C ASP A 138 -10.59 -5.75 6.31
N HIS A 139 -10.92 -6.77 5.51
CA HIS A 139 -9.95 -7.72 4.97
C HIS A 139 -8.86 -7.02 4.15
N GLN A 140 -9.23 -6.07 3.28
CA GLN A 140 -8.25 -5.31 2.52
C GLN A 140 -7.36 -4.43 3.41
N ARG A 141 -7.92 -3.86 4.49
CA ARG A 141 -7.15 -3.08 5.47
C ARG A 141 -6.15 -3.96 6.20
N GLU A 142 -6.55 -5.17 6.62
CA GLU A 142 -5.68 -6.14 7.27
C GLU A 142 -4.53 -6.56 6.36
N LEU A 143 -4.81 -6.83 5.08
CA LEU A 143 -3.78 -7.10 4.09
C LEU A 143 -2.76 -5.96 4.02
N LEU A 144 -3.20 -4.70 3.91
CA LEU A 144 -2.29 -3.55 3.85
C LEU A 144 -1.52 -3.33 5.16
N ASN A 145 -2.15 -3.57 6.31
CA ASN A 145 -1.48 -3.52 7.61
C ASN A 145 -0.37 -4.56 7.73
N SER A 146 -0.55 -5.76 7.15
CA SER A 146 0.48 -6.82 7.17
C SER A 146 1.76 -6.45 6.42
N LEU A 147 1.69 -5.46 5.52
CA LEU A 147 2.83 -4.97 4.73
C LEU A 147 3.60 -3.86 5.44
N LEU A 148 2.98 -3.24 6.45
CA LEU A 148 3.69 -2.29 7.27
C LEU A 148 4.76 -3.05 8.06
N PRO A 149 6.00 -2.55 8.10
CA PRO A 149 6.99 -3.14 8.99
C PRO A 149 6.40 -3.13 10.39
N SER A 150 6.34 -4.30 11.04
CA SER A 150 5.91 -4.42 12.43
C SER A 150 6.55 -3.28 13.18
N GLN A 151 5.74 -2.33 13.65
CA GLN A 151 6.25 -1.32 14.56
C GLN A 151 6.80 -2.12 15.72
N ALA A 152 8.13 -2.21 15.81
CA ALA A 152 8.78 -2.70 16.99
C ALA A 152 8.25 -1.80 18.10
N LEU A 153 7.31 -2.32 18.88
CA LEU A 153 6.88 -1.71 20.12
C LEU A 153 8.18 -1.31 20.82
N PRO A 154 8.37 -0.04 21.23
CA PRO A 154 9.52 0.31 22.03
C PRO A 154 9.51 -0.67 23.19
N ASN A 155 10.53 -1.52 23.19
CA ASN A 155 10.71 -2.61 24.11
C ASN A 155 10.78 -1.93 25.48
N ASN A 156 9.64 -1.83 26.16
CA ASN A 156 9.56 -1.32 27.51
C ASN A 156 10.29 -2.37 28.34
N LYS A 157 11.62 -2.26 28.39
CA LYS A 157 12.42 -2.91 29.41
C LYS A 157 11.78 -2.44 30.71
N MET A 158 10.94 -3.30 31.28
CA MET A 158 10.54 -3.22 32.67
C MET A 158 11.84 -3.09 33.46
N SER A 159 12.17 -1.84 33.79
CA SER A 159 13.15 -1.53 34.80
C SER A 159 12.55 -2.05 36.09
N ARG A 160 12.98 -3.26 36.48
CA ARG A 160 12.71 -3.80 37.81
C ARG A 160 13.09 -2.73 38.84
N PRO A 161 12.24 -2.42 39.83
CA PRO A 161 12.63 -1.50 40.88
C PRO A 161 13.85 -2.05 41.63
N ARG A 162 14.90 -1.22 41.73
CA ARG A 162 16.10 -1.48 42.53
C ARG A 162 15.68 -1.47 44.00
N VAL A 163 15.68 -2.64 44.64
CA VAL A 163 15.57 -2.74 46.10
C VAL A 163 16.94 -2.33 46.67
N PRO A 164 17.02 -1.36 47.59
CA PRO A 164 18.28 -1.02 48.24
C PRO A 164 18.67 -2.08 49.27
N PRO A 165 19.97 -2.40 49.44
CA PRO A 165 20.39 -3.34 50.47
C PRO A 165 20.28 -2.67 51.84
N ARG A 166 19.41 -3.21 52.70
CA ARG A 166 19.31 -2.81 54.11
C ARG A 166 20.18 -3.78 54.90
N GLY A 167 21.27 -3.26 55.48
CA GLY A 167 22.09 -3.99 56.45
C GLY A 167 21.26 -4.38 57.68
N GLY A 168 21.49 -5.57 58.21
CA GLY A 168 20.77 -6.07 59.37
C GLY A 168 21.04 -7.55 59.65
N THR A 169 21.91 -7.77 60.60
CA THR A 169 22.51 -8.99 61.16
C THR A 169 21.54 -10.08 61.69
N LEU A 170 21.92 -11.34 61.42
CA LEU A 170 21.72 -12.63 62.11
C LEU A 170 20.38 -12.99 62.78
N ILE A 171 19.84 -14.16 62.40
CA ILE A 171 19.45 -15.23 63.33
C ILE A 171 19.37 -16.58 62.59
N ASN A 172 20.20 -17.54 63.03
CA ASN A 172 20.14 -18.96 62.67
C ASN A 172 19.30 -19.68 63.72
N PRO A 173 18.26 -20.46 63.33
CA PRO A 173 17.72 -21.49 64.20
C PRO A 173 17.77 -22.86 63.51
N TRP A 174 18.82 -23.62 63.82
CA TRP A 174 18.72 -25.08 63.80
C TRP A 174 17.73 -25.48 64.90
N THR A 175 16.48 -25.71 64.53
CA THR A 175 15.53 -26.50 65.33
C THR A 175 14.40 -26.98 64.43
N LYS A 176 14.44 -28.26 64.03
CA LYS A 176 13.22 -29.03 63.74
C LYS A 176 13.02 -29.99 64.91
N PRO A 177 11.83 -30.05 65.53
CA PRO A 177 11.47 -31.17 66.38
C PRO A 177 10.93 -32.31 65.50
N LYS A 178 11.41 -33.53 65.72
CA LYS A 178 10.68 -34.76 65.39
C LYS A 178 10.66 -35.64 66.63
N TYR A 179 9.44 -36.04 66.97
CA TYR A 179 9.08 -36.96 68.04
C TYR A 179 9.15 -38.43 67.57
N ILE A 180 9.21 -39.30 68.59
CA ILE A 180 9.20 -40.78 68.65
C ILE A 180 10.59 -41.41 68.69
#